data_AF-A0A072NJX3-F1
#
_entry.id   AF-A0A072NJX3-F1
#
_cell.length_a   1.000
_cell.length_b   1.000
_cell.length_c   1.000
_cell.angle_alpha   90.00
_cell.angle_beta   90.00
_cell.angle_gamma   90.00
#
_symmetry.space_group_name_H-M   'P 1'
#
loop_
_entity.id
_entity.type
_entity.pdbx_description
1 polymer ?
#
loop_
_entity_poly.entity_id
_entity_poly.type
_entity_poly.pdbx_seq_one_letter_code
_entity_poly.pdbx_strand_id
1 'polypeptide(L)'
;MMAESPHAPAPSPPRVFVYGTLRPGERNAALTTRFGPPTVQRATLPAFRLFHLMPEGYPAIVPGDVGQGVRGEVLSYSLEVWRQLLPLLDALEGVEETPPLYRRERVRVTLALGGAAEVWTYVYARAARLEQSGAVLVSSGDWLQRP
;
A
#
# COMPACT_ATOMS: atom_id res chain seq x y z
N MET A 1 -9.15 -47.84 -2.73
CA MET A 1 -9.98 -46.66 -2.40
C MET A 1 -9.03 -45.47 -2.38
N MET A 2 -9.04 -44.64 -3.42
CA MET A 2 -8.14 -43.48 -3.54
C MET A 2 -8.56 -42.45 -2.48
N ALA A 3 -7.65 -42.07 -1.60
CA ALA A 3 -7.87 -40.95 -0.69
C ALA A 3 -7.77 -39.65 -1.50
N GLU A 4 -8.83 -38.83 -1.48
CA GLU A 4 -8.79 -37.47 -2.02
C GLU A 4 -7.78 -36.64 -1.22
N SER A 5 -6.78 -36.11 -1.91
CA SER A 5 -5.86 -35.11 -1.37
C SER A 5 -6.64 -33.84 -0.99
N PRO A 6 -6.30 -33.15 0.11
CA PRO A 6 -6.96 -31.90 0.46
C PRO A 6 -6.68 -30.86 -0.64
N HIS A 7 -7.75 -30.36 -1.26
CA HIS A 7 -7.72 -29.25 -2.20
C HIS A 7 -7.04 -28.07 -1.51
N ALA A 8 -5.80 -27.74 -1.92
CA ALA A 8 -5.15 -26.52 -1.47
C ALA A 8 -6.12 -25.35 -1.72
N PRO A 9 -6.31 -24.42 -0.75
CA PRO A 9 -7.20 -23.30 -0.97
C PRO A 9 -6.76 -22.57 -2.23
N ALA A 10 -7.73 -22.21 -3.09
CA ALA A 10 -7.46 -21.46 -4.30
C ALA A 10 -6.57 -20.24 -3.95
N PRO A 11 -5.54 -19.94 -4.78
CA PRO A 11 -4.63 -18.86 -4.48
C PRO A 11 -5.42 -17.56 -4.30
N SER A 12 -5.20 -16.89 -3.16
CA SER A 12 -5.85 -15.61 -2.89
C SER A 12 -5.50 -14.60 -3.98
N PRO A 13 -6.47 -13.78 -4.45
CA PRO A 13 -6.21 -12.79 -5.49
C PRO A 13 -5.07 -11.86 -5.07
N PRO A 14 -4.27 -11.33 -6.01
CA PRO A 14 -3.27 -10.32 -5.70
C PRO A 14 -3.91 -9.08 -5.05
N ARG A 15 -3.26 -8.58 -4.00
CA ARG A 15 -3.73 -7.43 -3.20
C ARG A 15 -2.62 -6.45 -2.96
N VAL A 16 -2.96 -5.16 -2.99
CA VAL A 16 -2.08 -4.06 -2.59
C VAL A 16 -2.81 -3.14 -1.61
N PHE A 17 -2.15 -2.77 -0.53
CA PHE A 17 -2.59 -1.73 0.39
C PHE A 17 -2.05 -0.37 -0.07
N VAL A 18 -2.95 0.55 -0.38
CA VAL A 18 -2.66 1.93 -0.77
C VAL A 18 -3.06 2.88 0.35
N TYR A 19 -2.20 3.86 0.65
CA TYR A 19 -2.35 4.72 1.82
C TYR A 19 -2.19 6.22 1.52
N GLY A 20 -1.92 6.63 0.28
CA GLY A 20 -1.97 8.04 -0.11
C GLY A 20 -2.37 8.28 -1.56
N THR A 21 -1.48 8.73 -2.45
CA THR A 21 -1.90 9.24 -3.77
C THR A 21 -2.58 8.22 -4.70
N LEU A 22 -2.38 6.91 -4.45
CA LEU A 22 -3.05 5.81 -5.15
C LEU A 22 -4.45 5.47 -4.60
N ARG A 23 -4.86 6.06 -3.48
CA ARG A 23 -6.17 5.82 -2.88
C ARG A 23 -7.29 6.33 -3.79
N PRO A 24 -8.50 5.72 -3.75
CA PRO A 24 -9.64 6.23 -4.49
C PRO A 24 -9.88 7.72 -4.24
N GLY A 25 -10.02 8.51 -5.31
CA GLY A 25 -10.23 9.96 -5.24
C GLY A 25 -8.95 10.82 -5.20
N GLU A 26 -7.78 10.22 -5.05
CA GLU A 26 -6.49 10.93 -5.07
C GLU A 26 -5.87 11.00 -6.48
N ARG A 27 -4.83 11.83 -6.64
CA ARG A 27 -4.26 12.20 -7.96
C ARG A 27 -3.79 11.04 -8.82
N ASN A 28 -3.37 9.92 -8.22
CA ASN A 28 -2.90 8.72 -8.93
C ASN A 28 -3.93 7.58 -8.93
N ALA A 29 -5.16 7.82 -8.45
CA ALA A 29 -6.21 6.80 -8.38
C ALA A 29 -6.51 6.17 -9.74
N ALA A 30 -6.46 6.95 -10.83
CA ALA A 30 -6.73 6.48 -12.19
C ALA A 30 -5.81 5.33 -12.62
N LEU A 31 -4.59 5.26 -12.09
CA LEU A 31 -3.68 4.15 -12.38
C LEU A 31 -4.21 2.83 -11.81
N THR A 32 -4.77 2.87 -10.59
CA THR A 32 -5.31 1.67 -9.92
C THR A 32 -6.54 1.09 -10.60
N THR A 33 -7.25 1.88 -11.40
CA THR A 33 -8.45 1.44 -12.14
C THR A 33 -8.20 1.28 -13.64
N ARG A 34 -6.94 1.44 -14.10
CA ARG A 34 -6.58 1.50 -15.53
C ARG A 34 -7.05 0.29 -16.34
N PHE A 35 -7.02 -0.89 -15.73
CA PHE A 35 -7.39 -2.16 -16.38
C PHE A 35 -8.70 -2.74 -15.81
N GLY A 36 -9.55 -1.88 -15.25
CA GLY A 36 -10.80 -2.25 -14.60
C GLY A 36 -10.81 -1.93 -13.10
N PRO A 37 -12.00 -1.83 -12.49
CA PRO A 37 -12.14 -1.48 -11.09
C PRO A 37 -11.67 -2.64 -10.17
N PRO A 38 -10.83 -2.37 -9.16
CA PRO A 38 -10.54 -3.35 -8.12
C PRO A 38 -11.73 -3.54 -7.17
N THR A 39 -11.74 -4.65 -6.45
CA THR A 39 -12.48 -4.70 -5.18
C THR A 39 -11.73 -3.87 -4.14
N VAL A 40 -12.43 -2.95 -3.48
CA VAL A 40 -11.86 -2.00 -2.52
C VAL A 40 -12.37 -2.32 -1.12
N GLN A 41 -11.46 -2.44 -0.15
CA GLN A 41 -11.82 -2.61 1.25
C GLN A 41 -10.96 -1.72 2.14
N ARG A 42 -11.58 -0.97 3.06
CA ARG A 42 -10.83 -0.18 4.04
C ARG A 42 -10.01 -1.09 4.95
N ALA A 43 -8.80 -0.66 5.27
CA ALA A 43 -7.89 -1.39 6.14
C ALA A 43 -6.98 -0.45 6.94
N THR A 44 -6.31 -1.01 7.94
CA THR A 44 -5.28 -0.33 8.73
C THR A 44 -4.02 -1.18 8.76
N LEU A 45 -2.88 -0.56 8.48
CA LEU A 45 -1.55 -1.13 8.62
C LEU A 45 -1.00 -0.73 10.00
N PRO A 46 -0.90 -1.66 10.97
CA PRO A 46 -0.38 -1.36 12.31
C PRO A 46 1.15 -1.21 12.31
N ALA A 47 1.69 -0.53 13.33
CA ALA A 47 3.13 -0.34 13.56
C ALA A 47 3.87 0.37 12.41
N PHE A 48 3.18 1.29 11.73
CA PHE A 48 3.75 2.21 10.74
C PHE A 48 3.34 3.64 11.05
N ARG A 49 4.18 4.59 10.64
CA ARG A 49 3.91 6.04 10.67
C ARG A 49 3.82 6.57 9.26
N LEU A 50 2.96 7.57 9.06
CA LEU A 50 2.76 8.24 7.78
C LEU A 50 3.32 9.67 7.82
N PHE A 51 4.06 10.03 6.79
CA PHE A 51 4.57 11.38 6.57
C PHE A 51 4.00 11.97 5.27
N HIS A 52 3.81 13.28 5.26
CA HIS A 52 3.59 14.09 4.08
C HIS A 52 4.91 14.77 3.72
N LEU A 53 5.46 14.46 2.54
CA LEU A 53 6.70 15.04 2.06
C LEU A 53 6.41 16.28 1.21
N MET A 54 6.87 17.43 1.69
CA MET A 54 6.73 18.74 1.04
C MET A 54 8.10 19.23 0.56
N PRO A 55 8.18 19.81 -0.66
CA PRO A 55 7.08 20.20 -1.55
C PRO A 55 6.58 19.10 -2.49
N GLU A 56 7.10 17.88 -2.41
CA GLU A 56 6.86 16.83 -3.40
C GLU A 56 5.39 16.33 -3.43
N GLY A 57 4.68 16.49 -2.32
CA GLY A 57 3.25 16.19 -2.17
C GLY A 57 2.93 14.71 -2.24
N TYR A 58 3.83 13.83 -1.81
CA TYR A 58 3.62 12.38 -1.76
C TYR A 58 3.78 11.80 -0.35
N PRO A 59 3.08 10.69 -0.05
CA PRO A 59 3.09 10.07 1.28
C PRO A 59 4.34 9.21 1.50
N ALA A 60 4.84 9.11 2.73
CA ALA A 60 5.87 8.14 3.08
C ALA A 60 5.45 7.35 4.31
N ILE A 61 5.38 6.02 4.21
CA ILE A 61 5.28 5.15 5.39
C ILE A 61 6.64 4.58 5.75
N VAL A 62 6.90 4.51 7.05
CA VAL A 62 8.07 3.84 7.64
C VAL A 62 7.65 3.08 8.89
N PRO A 63 8.44 2.09 9.34
CA PRO A 63 8.19 1.41 10.62
C PRO A 63 7.98 2.41 11.76
N GLY A 64 7.01 2.09 12.60
CA GLY A 64 6.60 2.86 13.77
C GLY A 64 6.47 1.98 15.00
N ASP A 65 6.03 2.60 16.09
CA ASP A 65 5.84 1.95 17.37
C ASP A 65 4.49 1.24 17.46
N VAL A 66 4.37 0.34 18.44
CA VAL A 66 3.10 -0.28 18.81
C VAL A 66 2.08 0.80 19.18
N GLY A 67 0.86 0.69 18.64
CA GLY A 67 -0.22 1.67 18.82
C GLY A 67 -0.30 2.72 17.71
N GLN A 68 0.72 2.82 16.85
CA GLN A 68 0.65 3.60 15.62
C GLN A 68 0.07 2.76 14.47
N GLY A 69 -0.49 3.43 13.47
CA GLY A 69 -0.98 2.77 12.28
C GLY A 69 -1.37 3.72 11.16
N VAL A 70 -1.45 3.18 9.96
CA VAL A 70 -1.77 3.92 8.74
C VAL A 70 -3.09 3.41 8.17
N ARG A 71 -4.00 4.32 7.86
CA ARG A 71 -5.29 4.03 7.23
C ARG A 71 -5.17 4.08 5.72
N GLY A 72 -5.88 3.17 5.06
CA GLY A 72 -5.91 3.11 3.61
C GLY A 72 -6.90 2.08 3.11
N GLU A 73 -6.68 1.62 1.89
CA GLU A 73 -7.54 0.67 1.23
C GLU A 73 -6.71 -0.51 0.68
N VAL A 74 -7.23 -1.71 0.85
CA VAL A 74 -6.79 -2.90 0.14
C VAL A 74 -7.53 -2.95 -1.19
N LEU A 75 -6.76 -2.95 -2.27
CA LEU A 75 -7.23 -3.14 -3.63
C LEU A 75 -6.92 -4.58 -4.06
N SER A 76 -7.95 -5.32 -4.46
CA SER A 76 -7.81 -6.71 -4.93
C SER A 76 -8.11 -6.80 -6.42
N TYR A 77 -7.28 -7.56 -7.13
CA TYR A 77 -7.32 -7.69 -8.60
C TYR A 77 -7.39 -9.14 -9.05
N SER A 78 -7.85 -9.37 -10.27
CA SER A 78 -7.58 -10.64 -10.96
C SER A 78 -6.08 -10.77 -11.24
N LEU A 79 -5.61 -12.00 -11.45
CA LEU A 79 -4.20 -12.25 -11.78
C LEU A 79 -3.79 -11.59 -13.11
N GLU A 80 -4.69 -11.53 -14.08
CA GLU A 80 -4.47 -10.90 -15.38
C GLU A 80 -4.27 -9.39 -15.26
N VAL A 81 -5.13 -8.71 -14.50
CA VAL A 81 -5.00 -7.27 -14.24
C VAL A 81 -3.72 -6.99 -13.45
N TRP A 82 -3.44 -7.80 -12.43
CA TRP A 82 -2.25 -7.62 -11.60
C TRP A 82 -0.95 -7.68 -12.40
N ARG A 83 -0.82 -8.63 -13.35
CA ARG A 83 0.35 -8.76 -14.22
C ARG A 83 0.62 -7.51 -15.06
N GLN A 84 -0.43 -6.81 -15.47
CA GLN A 84 -0.33 -5.58 -16.27
C GLN A 84 -0.12 -4.34 -15.40
N LEU A 85 -0.77 -4.30 -14.23
CA LEU A 85 -0.77 -3.16 -13.34
C LEU A 85 0.55 -3.03 -12.54
N LEU A 86 1.09 -4.15 -12.08
CA LEU A 86 2.21 -4.16 -11.13
C LEU A 86 3.45 -3.41 -11.64
N PRO A 87 3.93 -3.60 -12.90
CA PRO A 87 5.09 -2.86 -13.39
C PRO A 87 4.84 -1.35 -13.46
N LEU A 88 3.59 -0.92 -13.69
CA LEU A 88 3.24 0.50 -13.73
C LEU A 88 3.24 1.11 -12.32
N LEU A 89 2.78 0.36 -11.32
CA LEU A 89 2.87 0.78 -9.93
C LEU A 89 4.33 0.86 -9.49
N ASP A 90 5.15 -0.15 -9.79
CA ASP A 90 6.57 -0.15 -9.45
C ASP A 90 7.32 1.02 -10.08
N ALA A 91 7.01 1.34 -11.33
CA ALA A 91 7.60 2.47 -12.03
C ALA A 91 7.16 3.81 -11.42
N LEU A 92 5.88 3.97 -11.06
CA LEU A 92 5.38 5.18 -10.39
C LEU A 92 6.03 5.37 -9.01
N GLU A 93 6.19 4.27 -8.26
CA GLU A 93 6.75 4.25 -6.90
C GLU A 93 8.28 4.13 -6.89
N GLY A 94 8.93 4.29 -8.05
CA GLY A 94 10.39 4.35 -8.16
C GLY A 94 11.11 3.15 -7.55
N VAL A 95 10.54 1.95 -7.66
CA VAL A 95 11.08 0.72 -7.05
C VAL A 95 12.45 0.34 -7.62
N GLU A 96 12.66 0.59 -8.91
CA GLU A 96 13.90 0.30 -9.64
C GLU A 96 14.85 1.52 -9.72
N GLU A 97 14.52 2.64 -9.06
CA GLU A 97 15.43 3.79 -8.98
C GLU A 97 16.70 3.45 -8.16
N THR A 98 17.77 4.21 -8.35
CA THR A 98 19.02 4.04 -7.60
C THR A 98 19.41 5.36 -6.90
N PRO A 99 19.21 5.49 -5.57
CA PRO A 99 18.54 4.53 -4.68
C PRO A 99 17.03 4.46 -4.92
N PRO A 100 16.34 3.36 -4.54
CA PRO A 100 14.89 3.24 -4.74
C PRO A 100 14.15 4.34 -4.00
N LEU A 101 13.01 4.78 -4.53
CA LEU A 101 12.14 5.71 -3.82
C LEU A 101 11.30 4.98 -2.77
N TYR A 102 10.67 3.87 -3.15
CA TYR A 102 9.99 2.93 -2.27
C TYR A 102 10.48 1.50 -2.47
N ARG A 103 10.30 0.66 -1.46
CA ARG A 103 10.42 -0.80 -1.56
C ARG A 103 9.04 -1.41 -1.56
N ARG A 104 8.79 -2.34 -2.47
CA ARG A 104 7.56 -3.13 -2.42
C ARG A 104 7.71 -4.27 -1.41
N GLU A 105 6.88 -4.25 -0.37
CA GLU A 105 6.98 -5.18 0.76
C GLU A 105 5.66 -5.93 1.02
N ARG A 106 5.76 -7.15 1.55
CA ARG A 106 4.61 -7.88 2.08
C ARG A 106 4.34 -7.44 3.50
N VAL A 107 3.12 -6.98 3.75
CA VAL A 107 2.68 -6.53 5.08
C VAL A 107 1.36 -7.18 5.46
N ARG A 108 1.08 -7.22 6.76
CA ARG A 108 -0.20 -7.69 7.29
C ARG A 108 -1.05 -6.49 7.71
N VAL A 109 -2.24 -6.36 7.13
CA VAL A 109 -3.20 -5.31 7.45
C VAL A 109 -4.42 -5.87 8.17
N THR A 110 -5.05 -5.06 9.01
CA THR A 110 -6.36 -5.35 9.62
C THR A 110 -7.45 -4.78 8.72
N LEU A 111 -8.39 -5.62 8.30
CA LEU A 111 -9.50 -5.21 7.45
C LEU A 111 -10.62 -4.60 8.28
N ALA A 112 -11.26 -3.54 7.79
CA ALA A 112 -12.32 -2.85 8.53
C ALA A 112 -13.58 -3.70 8.78
N LEU A 113 -13.81 -4.72 7.94
CA LEU A 113 -14.91 -5.69 8.12
C LEU A 113 -14.50 -6.89 8.99
N GLY A 114 -13.33 -6.83 9.62
CA GLY A 114 -12.78 -7.89 10.44
C GLY A 114 -11.77 -8.77 9.70
N GLY A 115 -10.90 -9.42 10.49
CA GLY A 115 -9.82 -10.25 9.98
C GLY A 115 -8.57 -9.48 9.57
N ALA A 116 -7.58 -10.23 9.08
CA ALA A 116 -6.33 -9.68 8.59
C ALA A 116 -5.99 -10.28 7.22
N ALA A 117 -5.28 -9.51 6.40
CA ALA A 117 -4.81 -9.95 5.10
C ALA A 117 -3.32 -9.67 4.92
N GLU A 118 -2.62 -10.58 4.26
CA GLU A 118 -1.29 -10.31 3.74
C GLU A 118 -1.39 -9.68 2.35
N VAL A 119 -0.76 -8.53 2.17
CA VAL A 119 -0.89 -7.68 0.98
C VAL A 119 0.46 -7.08 0.62
N TRP A 120 0.63 -6.68 -0.63
CA TRP A 120 1.76 -5.81 -0.99
C TRP A 120 1.50 -4.37 -0.52
N THR A 121 2.55 -3.61 -0.24
CA THR A 121 2.50 -2.16 -0.13
C THR A 121 3.85 -1.57 -0.55
N TYR A 122 3.93 -0.25 -0.65
CA TYR A 122 5.16 0.47 -0.96
C TYR A 122 5.65 1.16 0.31
N VAL A 123 6.80 0.77 0.85
CA VAL A 123 7.40 1.36 2.05
C VAL A 123 8.49 2.34 1.63
N TYR A 124 8.52 3.53 2.23
CA TYR A 124 9.45 4.57 1.80
C TYR A 124 10.89 4.16 2.08
N ALA A 125 11.77 4.26 1.08
CA ALA A 125 13.11 3.70 1.13
C ALA A 125 14.20 4.71 1.48
N ARG A 126 13.92 6.00 1.42
CA ARG A 126 14.92 7.08 1.57
C ARG A 126 14.85 7.72 2.96
N ALA A 127 15.19 6.95 4.01
CA ALA A 127 15.08 7.38 5.41
C ALA A 127 15.68 8.77 5.70
N ALA A 128 16.85 9.09 5.12
CA ALA A 128 17.51 10.38 5.30
C ALA A 128 16.68 11.59 4.84
N ARG A 129 15.72 11.41 3.92
CA ARG A 129 14.81 12.50 3.50
C ARG A 129 13.82 12.87 4.61
N LEU A 130 13.52 11.96 5.52
CA LEU A 130 12.60 12.20 6.65
C LEU A 130 13.19 13.11 7.73
N GLU A 131 14.52 13.25 7.76
CA GLU A 131 15.24 14.14 8.69
C GLU A 131 15.32 15.59 8.17
N GLN A 132 14.92 15.80 6.92
CA GLN A 132 14.97 17.11 6.27
C GLN A 132 13.65 17.87 6.46
N SER A 133 13.71 19.20 6.28
CA SER A 133 12.53 20.06 6.30
C SER A 133 11.46 19.56 5.33
N GLY A 134 10.19 19.77 5.69
CA GLY A 134 9.05 19.38 4.87
C GLY A 134 8.66 17.91 4.98
N ALA A 135 9.35 17.08 5.78
CA ALA A 135 8.82 15.79 6.19
C ALA A 135 7.89 15.94 7.40
N VAL A 136 6.59 16.04 7.15
CA VAL A 136 5.60 16.32 8.20
C VAL A 136 4.87 15.05 8.61
N LEU A 137 4.93 14.70 9.90
CA LEU A 137 4.18 13.56 10.43
C LEU A 137 2.67 13.80 10.30
N VAL A 138 1.96 12.86 9.70
CA VAL A 138 0.50 12.82 9.66
C VAL A 138 0.03 12.05 10.89
N SER A 139 -0.23 12.77 11.99
CA SER A 139 -0.53 12.18 13.32
C SER A 139 -1.78 11.29 13.33
N SER A 140 -2.75 11.55 12.44
CA SER A 140 -3.95 10.73 12.28
C SER A 140 -3.68 9.36 11.63
N GLY A 141 -2.52 9.18 10.99
CA GLY A 141 -2.22 8.03 10.15
C GLY A 141 -3.06 7.97 8.86
N ASP A 142 -3.80 9.03 8.53
CA ASP A 142 -4.70 9.07 7.38
C ASP A 142 -4.29 10.19 6.41
N TRP A 143 -3.83 9.81 5.22
CA TRP A 143 -3.41 10.76 4.18
C TRP A 143 -4.49 11.78 3.79
N LEU A 144 -5.77 11.41 3.89
CA LEU A 144 -6.87 12.34 3.60
C LEU A 144 -7.05 13.40 4.70
N GLN A 145 -6.35 13.24 5.82
CA GLN A 145 -6.30 14.20 6.93
C GLN A 145 -4.88 14.78 7.09
N ARG A 146 -4.07 14.77 6.02
CA ARG A 146 -2.76 15.43 6.01
C ARG A 146 -2.92 16.95 6.20
N PRO A 147 -1.91 17.62 6.79
CA PRO A 147 -1.90 19.09 6.93
C PRO A 147 -1.89 19.82 5.60
#